data_AF-A0AAW0FN72-F1
#
_entry.id   AF-A0AAW0FN72-F1
#
_cell.length_a   1.000
_cell.length_b   1.000
_cell.length_c   1.000
_cell.angle_alpha   90.00
_cell.angle_beta   90.00
_cell.angle_gamma   90.00
#
_symmetry.space_group_name_H-M   'P 1'
#
loop_
_entity.id
_entity.type
_entity.pdbx_description
1 polymer ?
#
loop_
_entity_poly.entity_id
_entity_poly.type
_entity_poly.pdbx_seq_one_letter_code
_entity_poly.pdbx_strand_id
1 'polypeptide(L)'
;MPRHSRHVGQALKFIAPEVQPPIPWQRVLSSQGTISSRGAGTSGADRQREALEAEGIEVTVGRTGDMRVNLGTYGWFPAVGTIDVGVDIPEEDGEAGEDEGGD
;
A
#
# COMPACT_ATOMS: atom_id res chain seq x y z
N MET A 1 -2.07 -5.99 -15.58
CA MET A 1 -1.81 -6.22 -14.13
C MET A 1 -0.70 -5.28 -13.67
N PRO A 2 -0.94 -4.35 -12.72
CA PRO A 2 0.14 -3.52 -12.18
C PRO A 2 1.10 -4.40 -11.35
N ARG A 3 2.42 -4.34 -11.64
CA ARG A 3 3.44 -5.24 -11.06
C ARG A 3 4.43 -4.56 -10.12
N HIS A 4 4.08 -3.40 -9.54
CA HIS A 4 5.08 -2.51 -8.94
C HIS A 4 5.11 -2.46 -7.40
N SER A 5 4.49 -3.41 -6.69
CA SER A 5 4.50 -3.43 -5.21
C SER A 5 5.91 -3.40 -4.59
N ARG A 6 6.88 -4.07 -5.22
CA ARG A 6 8.30 -4.03 -4.82
C ARG A 6 8.92 -2.64 -4.96
N HIS A 7 8.55 -1.90 -6.01
CA HIS A 7 9.04 -0.55 -6.25
C HIS A 7 8.51 0.42 -5.21
N VAL A 8 7.23 0.30 -4.81
CA VAL A 8 6.67 1.09 -3.69
C VAL A 8 7.48 0.86 -2.43
N GLY A 9 7.78 -0.41 -2.10
CA GLY A 9 8.61 -0.74 -0.95
C GLY A 9 10.02 -0.13 -0.98
N GLN A 10 10.63 -0.03 -2.17
CA GLN A 10 11.92 0.66 -2.34
C GLN A 10 11.78 2.18 -2.23
N ALA A 11 10.75 2.79 -2.83
CA ALA A 11 10.51 4.22 -2.74
C ALA A 11 10.37 4.67 -1.28
N LEU A 12 9.60 3.93 -0.47
CA LEU A 12 9.43 4.24 0.96
C LEU A 12 10.74 4.18 1.76
N LYS A 13 11.72 3.37 1.33
CA LYS A 13 13.03 3.26 2.00
C LYS A 13 13.87 4.53 1.83
N PHE A 14 13.64 5.28 0.74
CA PHE A 14 14.44 6.46 0.38
C PHE A 14 13.73 7.79 0.68
N ILE A 15 12.63 7.77 1.44
CA ILE A 15 11.98 9.00 1.89
C ILE A 15 12.93 9.76 2.80
N ALA A 16 13.21 11.02 2.45
CA ALA A 16 13.99 11.91 3.27
C ALA A 16 13.18 12.36 4.51
N PRO A 17 13.75 12.38 5.72
CA PRO A 17 13.05 12.79 6.94
C PRO A 17 12.47 14.21 6.90
N GLU A 18 13.06 15.10 6.12
CA GLU A 18 12.75 16.52 6.00
C GLU A 18 11.62 16.84 4.99
N VAL A 19 11.04 15.83 4.33
CA VAL A 19 9.95 16.04 3.37
C VAL A 19 8.75 16.72 4.04
N GLN A 20 8.22 17.76 3.38
CA GLN A 20 7.06 18.52 3.86
C GLN A 20 5.94 18.58 2.81
N PRO A 21 4.70 18.17 3.14
CA PRO A 21 4.28 17.57 4.41
C PRO A 21 4.90 16.18 4.65
N PRO A 22 5.03 15.72 5.92
CA PRO A 22 5.57 14.39 6.20
C PRO A 22 4.75 13.29 5.52
N ILE A 23 5.42 12.36 4.85
CA ILE A 23 4.76 11.22 4.20
C ILE A 23 4.45 10.16 5.26
N PRO A 24 3.20 9.68 5.40
CA PRO A 24 2.80 8.69 6.40
C PRO A 24 3.20 7.26 5.99
N TRP A 25 4.50 7.03 5.83
CA TRP A 25 5.05 5.77 5.35
C TRP A 25 4.68 4.57 6.25
N GLN A 26 4.45 4.81 7.55
CA GLN A 26 4.08 3.78 8.52
C GLN A 26 2.74 3.11 8.22
N ARG A 27 1.86 3.76 7.45
CA ARG A 27 0.55 3.23 7.08
C ARG A 27 0.60 2.20 5.94
N VAL A 28 1.75 2.03 5.29
CA VAL A 28 1.90 1.07 4.18
C VAL A 28 2.34 -0.29 4.70
N LEU A 29 1.45 -1.28 4.56
CA LEU A 29 1.61 -2.66 5.01
C LEU A 29 1.69 -3.63 3.82
N SER A 30 2.05 -4.89 4.07
CA SER A 30 1.87 -5.93 3.07
C SER A 30 0.39 -6.20 2.81
N SER A 31 0.07 -6.87 1.70
CA SER A 31 -1.32 -7.27 1.38
C SER A 31 -1.93 -8.23 2.40
N GLN A 32 -1.13 -8.81 3.30
CA GLN A 32 -1.57 -9.70 4.38
C GLN A 32 -1.72 -8.96 5.72
N GLY A 33 -1.56 -7.63 5.73
CA GLY A 33 -1.58 -6.82 6.95
C GLY A 33 -0.31 -6.94 7.80
N THR A 34 0.74 -7.60 7.29
CA THR A 34 1.99 -7.80 8.03
C THR A 34 2.90 -6.57 7.90
N ILE A 35 3.51 -6.16 9.02
CA ILE A 35 4.61 -5.19 9.02
C ILE A 35 5.83 -5.87 8.39
N SER A 36 6.29 -5.35 7.25
CA SER A 36 7.38 -5.97 6.51
C SER A 36 8.72 -5.63 7.15
N SER A 37 9.48 -6.65 7.56
CA SER A 37 10.87 -6.46 7.96
C SER A 37 11.72 -6.07 6.74
N ARG A 38 12.44 -4.95 6.85
CA ARG A 38 13.26 -4.40 5.74
C ARG A 38 14.74 -4.76 5.88
N GLY A 39 15.04 -5.96 6.36
CA GLY A 39 16.39 -6.54 6.42
C GLY A 39 16.86 -6.89 7.83
N ALA A 40 17.86 -7.80 7.91
CA ALA A 40 18.45 -8.24 9.18
C ALA A 40 19.11 -7.06 9.92
N GLY A 41 18.80 -6.93 11.23
CA GLY A 41 19.36 -5.87 12.08
C GLY A 41 18.70 -4.49 11.92
N THR A 42 17.57 -4.38 11.22
CA THR A 42 16.87 -3.09 11.05
C THR A 42 15.78 -2.91 12.11
N SER A 43 15.77 -1.75 12.79
CA SER A 43 14.70 -1.33 13.72
C SER A 43 13.45 -0.79 13.02
N GLY A 44 13.37 -0.91 11.69
CA GLY A 44 12.32 -0.31 10.88
C GLY A 44 10.93 -0.90 11.14
N ALA A 45 10.86 -2.19 11.46
CA ALA A 45 9.60 -2.86 11.78
C ALA A 45 9.05 -2.39 13.14
N ASP A 46 9.92 -2.26 14.14
CA ASP A 46 9.54 -1.76 15.47
C ASP A 46 9.13 -0.29 15.42
N ARG A 47 9.88 0.54 14.68
CA ARG A 47 9.50 1.94 14.45
C ARG A 47 8.14 2.07 13.76
N GLN A 48 7.85 1.18 12.81
CA GLN A 48 6.55 1.14 12.15
C GLN A 48 5.44 0.74 13.13
N ARG A 49 5.68 -0.28 13.98
CA ARG A 49 4.75 -0.69 15.04
C ARG A 49 4.45 0.47 15.98
N GLU A 50 5.48 1.11 16.54
CA GLU A 50 5.34 2.22 17.48
C GLU A 50 4.55 3.38 16.87
N ALA A 51 4.82 3.72 15.60
CA ALA A 51 4.10 4.78 14.90
C ALA A 51 2.62 4.42 14.65
N LEU A 52 2.31 3.16 14.33
CA LEU A 52 0.93 2.68 14.19
C LEU A 52 0.19 2.68 15.54
N GLU A 53 0.83 2.19 16.60
CA GLU A 53 0.27 2.18 17.95
C GLU A 53 0.01 3.60 18.47
N ALA A 54 0.89 4.56 18.15
CA ALA A 54 0.68 5.98 18.46
C ALA A 54 -0.53 6.59 17.73
N GLU A 55 -0.93 6.03 16.59
CA GLU A 55 -2.17 6.38 15.86
C GLU A 55 -3.40 5.61 16.36
N GLY A 56 -3.26 4.76 17.40
CA GLY A 56 -4.35 3.94 17.94
C GLY A 56 -4.66 2.68 17.12
N ILE A 57 -3.73 2.25 16.26
CA ILE A 57 -3.86 1.03 15.46
C ILE A 57 -3.30 -0.15 16.26
N GLU A 58 -4.13 -1.16 16.47
CA GLU A 58 -3.72 -2.38 17.16
C GLU A 58 -2.79 -3.24 16.28
N VAL A 59 -1.61 -3.56 16.82
CA VAL A 59 -0.63 -4.47 16.20
C VAL A 59 -0.54 -5.75 17.03
N THR A 60 -0.85 -6.87 16.39
CA THR A 60 -0.77 -8.20 17.00
C THR A 60 0.57 -8.86 16.69
N VAL A 61 1.18 -9.50 17.68
CA VAL A 61 2.45 -10.24 17.52
C VAL A 61 2.14 -11.74 17.49
N GLY A 62 2.47 -12.38 16.36
CA GLY A 62 2.32 -13.81 16.18
C GLY A 62 3.38 -14.63 16.92
N ARG A 63 3.17 -15.94 17.01
CA ARG A 63 4.08 -16.88 17.70
C ARG A 63 5.51 -16.91 17.12
N THR A 64 5.65 -16.54 15.85
CA THR A 64 6.90 -16.46 15.10
C THR A 64 7.57 -15.08 15.18
N GLY A 65 6.97 -14.13 15.90
CA GLY A 65 7.41 -12.73 15.97
C GLY A 65 6.86 -11.84 14.85
N ASP A 66 6.07 -12.38 13.92
CA ASP A 66 5.44 -11.57 12.86
C ASP A 66 4.41 -10.60 13.44
N MET A 67 4.52 -9.33 13.08
CA MET A 67 3.60 -8.28 13.50
C MET A 67 2.52 -8.05 12.44
N ARG A 68 1.24 -8.02 12.84
CA ARG A 68 0.08 -7.91 11.93
C ARG A 68 -0.96 -6.91 12.42
N VAL A 69 -1.55 -6.20 11.46
CA VAL A 69 -2.70 -5.30 11.64
C VAL A 69 -3.94 -5.92 11.00
N ASN A 70 -5.09 -5.80 11.66
CA ASN A 70 -6.36 -6.22 11.08
C ASN A 70 -6.82 -5.22 10.01
N LEU A 71 -6.61 -5.58 8.74
CA LEU A 71 -7.05 -4.74 7.61
C LEU A 71 -8.57 -4.62 7.48
N GLY A 72 -9.36 -5.54 8.03
CA GLY A 72 -10.81 -5.40 8.06
C GLY A 72 -11.27 -4.22 8.92
N THR A 73 -10.51 -3.89 9.96
CA THR A 73 -10.78 -2.78 10.87
C THR A 73 -10.11 -1.48 10.42
N TYR A 74 -8.84 -1.57 10.00
CA TYR A 74 -7.99 -0.39 9.76
C TYR A 74 -7.61 -0.16 8.29
N GLY A 75 -7.97 -1.08 7.40
CA GLY A 75 -7.59 -1.03 5.99
C GLY A 75 -8.33 0.09 5.25
N TRP A 76 -7.62 0.72 4.32
CA TRP A 76 -8.18 1.72 3.44
C TRP A 76 -8.55 1.10 2.09
N PHE A 77 -9.85 0.90 1.88
CA PHE A 77 -10.41 0.30 0.67
C PHE A 77 -11.49 1.22 0.09
N PRO A 78 -11.09 2.34 -0.55
CA PRO A 78 -12.05 3.25 -1.16
C PRO A 78 -12.79 2.56 -2.31
N ALA A 79 -14.03 2.99 -2.56
CA ALA A 79 -14.77 2.51 -3.71
C ALA A 79 -14.10 2.98 -5.01
N VAL A 80 -14.26 2.17 -6.06
CA VAL A 80 -13.70 2.50 -7.38
C VAL A 80 -14.31 3.83 -7.85
N GLY A 81 -13.46 4.75 -8.33
CA GLY A 81 -13.88 6.06 -8.80
C GLY A 81 -14.16 7.11 -7.73
N THR A 82 -14.03 6.79 -6.43
CA THR A 82 -14.28 7.78 -5.36
C THR A 82 -13.05 8.57 -4.94
N ILE A 83 -11.87 8.22 -5.45
CA ILE A 83 -10.63 8.94 -5.17
C ILE A 83 -10.32 9.84 -6.35
N ASP A 84 -10.25 11.14 -6.08
CA ASP A 84 -9.61 12.08 -6.98
C ASP A 84 -8.09 11.86 -6.91
N VAL A 85 -7.55 11.25 -7.97
CA VAL A 85 -6.12 10.98 -8.10
C VAL A 85 -5.37 12.12 -8.80
N GLY A 86 -6.08 13.16 -9.27
CA GLY A 86 -5.47 14.28 -10.00
C GLY A 86 -4.81 13.88 -11.32
N VAL A 87 -5.17 12.73 -11.88
CA VAL A 87 -4.67 12.20 -13.16
C VAL A 87 -5.86 11.92 -14.06
N ASP A 88 -5.93 12.59 -15.20
CA ASP A 88 -6.86 12.23 -16.27
C ASP A 88 -6.46 10.85 -16.79
N ILE A 89 -7.26 9.83 -16.48
CA ILE A 89 -7.12 8.51 -17.09
C ILE A 89 -7.80 8.61 -18.46
N PRO A 90 -7.07 8.56 -19.59
CA PRO A 90 -7.72 8.50 -20.89
C PRO A 90 -8.57 7.22 -20.95
N GLU A 91 -9.83 7.36 -21.38
CA GLU A 91 -10.71 6.22 -21.59
C GLU A 91 -10.03 5.26 -22.59
N GLU A 92 -9.84 4.00 -22.20
CA GLU A 92 -9.45 2.97 -23.16
C GLU A 92 -10.62 2.81 -24.13
N ASP A 93 -10.43 3.26 -25.37
CA ASP A 93 -11.34 3.01 -26.48
C ASP A 93 -11.56 1.50 -26.57
N GLY A 94 -12.72 1.04 -26.13
CA GLY A 94 -13.15 -0.33 -26.29
C GLY A 94 -13.29 -0.61 -27.79
N GLU A 95 -12.29 -1.27 -28.36
CA GLU A 95 -12.33 -1.84 -29.70
C GLU A 95 -13.49 -2.85 -29.75
N ALA A 96 -14.67 -2.37 -30.12
CA ALA A 96 -15.80 -3.21 -30.47
C ALA A 96 -15.44 -3.88 -31.80
N GLY A 97 -15.15 -5.18 -31.74
CA GLY A 97 -14.94 -5.99 -32.93
C GLY A 97 -16.14 -5.89 -33.87
N GLU A 98 -15.92 -5.34 -35.05
CA GLU A 98 -16.87 -5.36 -36.14
C GLU A 98 -16.96 -6.79 -36.69
N ASP A 99 -18.11 -7.42 -36.47
CA ASP A 99 -18.54 -8.66 -37.09
C ASP A 99 -19.04 -8.33 -38.50
N GLU A 100 -18.16 -8.38 -39.50
CA GLU A 100 -18.56 -8.26 -40.91
C GLU A 100 -19.09 -9.60 -41.42
N GLY A 101 -20.42 -9.69 -41.49
CA GLY A 101 -21.16 -10.74 -42.17
C GLY A 101 -20.88 -10.74 -43.68
N GLY A 102 -20.59 -11.92 -44.21
CA GLY A 102 -20.37 -12.14 -45.63
C GLY A 102 -21.66 -12.19 -46.44
N ASP A 103 -21.52 -11.83 -47.72
CA ASP A 103 -22.34 -12.29 -48.85
C ASP A 103 -21.39 -12.81 -49.94
#